data_AF-A0A078G4X6-F1
#
_entry.id   AF-A0A078G4X6-F1
#
_cell.length_a   1.000
_cell.length_b   1.000
_cell.length_c   1.000
_cell.angle_alpha   90.00
_cell.angle_beta   90.00
_cell.angle_gamma   90.00
#
_symmetry.space_group_name_H-M   'P 1'
#
loop_
_entity.id
_entity.type
_entity.pdbx_description
1 polymer ?
#
loop_
_entity_poly.entity_id
_entity_poly.type
_entity_poly.pdbx_seq_one_letter_code
_entity_poly.pdbx_strand_id
1 'polypeptide(L)'
;MPERGNEKPIALRRTQSCSGGQAPLPDDEGGNTPPLPEKVQVGGSPMYKLDRKLGKGGFGQVYVGRKMGSATVNSRFGPGAMEVALKFEHTSSKGCNHGPPYEWQVYNALGGSHGVPRVHFKGRQGEFYVMVMDILGPSLWDVWNSTSQAMSTEMVACIAIEAISILEKMHSKGYVHGDVKPENFLLGPPGTPEEKKLFLVDLGLAIKWRDNATGQHVEYDQRPDVFRGTVRYASVHAHLGRTCSRRDDLESLAYTLVFLLRGRLPWQGYQGENKGFLVCKKKMATSPETLCCFCPQPFRQFVEYVVNLKFDEEPDYAKYISLFDGVVGPNPDIRPISTDGAQKLIHQVGQKRGRLTMDEEEDEQPTKKVRLGMPATQWISIYSAHRPMKQRYHYNVADIRLPQHIEKGNDDGLLISSVASCSNLWAVIMDAGTGCTAQVYQLSPSFLHKEWIMEQWEKNYYITAVAGADNGSSFVVMSKGTPYLQQSYKVSDSFPFKWINKKWREGFYVTSMATAGSKWGIVMSRGAAFSDQVVELDFLYPSEGIHRRWDNGYRITSIAATWDQAAFVLSVPRRKPTDETQETLRTSAFPSNHVKEKWSKNLYISSICYGRTVS
;
A
#
# COMPACT_ATOMS: atom_id res chain seq x y z
N MET A 1 62.30 -39.40 24.85
CA MET A 1 62.31 -38.04 24.28
C MET A 1 61.79 -38.12 22.86
N PRO A 2 60.86 -37.28 22.40
CA PRO A 2 59.83 -36.48 23.10
C PRO A 2 58.47 -37.22 23.12
N GLU A 3 57.41 -36.54 23.53
CA GLU A 3 56.36 -37.03 24.44
C GLU A 3 55.13 -37.70 23.80
N ARG A 4 54.54 -38.62 24.59
CA ARG A 4 53.17 -39.14 24.43
C ARG A 4 52.18 -38.07 24.90
N GLY A 5 51.25 -37.67 24.05
CA GLY A 5 50.09 -36.84 24.40
C GLY A 5 48.87 -37.70 24.71
N ASN A 6 48.39 -37.64 25.95
CA ASN A 6 47.18 -38.27 26.47
C ASN A 6 45.91 -37.77 25.76
N GLU A 7 45.05 -38.71 25.37
CA GLU A 7 43.62 -38.46 25.12
C GLU A 7 42.88 -38.24 26.44
N LYS A 8 42.09 -37.16 26.51
CA LYS A 8 40.97 -36.99 27.44
C LYS A 8 39.80 -36.27 26.74
N PRO A 9 38.55 -36.54 27.15
CA PRO A 9 37.36 -36.43 26.31
C PRO A 9 36.83 -34.99 26.16
N ILE A 10 36.35 -34.69 24.95
CA ILE A 10 35.72 -33.42 24.59
C ILE A 10 34.37 -33.32 25.28
N ALA A 11 34.27 -32.42 26.25
CA ALA A 11 33.04 -32.03 26.91
C ALA A 11 32.13 -31.26 25.93
N LEU A 12 30.86 -31.66 25.87
CA LEU A 12 29.78 -30.92 25.22
C LEU A 12 29.71 -29.48 25.74
N ARG A 13 30.01 -28.50 24.87
CA ARG A 13 29.61 -27.10 25.09
C ARG A 13 28.36 -26.80 24.25
N ARG A 14 27.31 -26.46 24.98
CA ARG A 14 26.09 -25.79 24.51
C ARG A 14 26.45 -24.67 23.53
N THR A 15 25.93 -24.76 22.32
CA THR A 15 25.89 -23.65 21.37
C THR A 15 25.00 -22.55 21.95
N GLN A 16 25.65 -21.47 22.40
CA GLN A 16 24.98 -20.20 22.67
C GLN A 16 24.38 -19.68 21.36
N SER A 17 23.08 -19.43 21.39
CA SER A 17 22.34 -18.71 20.36
C SER A 17 22.99 -17.35 20.12
N CYS A 18 23.53 -17.14 18.92
CA CYS A 18 23.98 -15.83 18.47
C CYS A 18 22.79 -14.86 18.42
N SER A 19 22.81 -13.93 19.36
CA SER A 19 22.15 -12.64 19.26
C SER A 19 22.68 -11.92 18.02
N GLY A 20 21.85 -11.86 16.97
CA GLY A 20 22.05 -10.92 15.87
C GLY A 20 21.81 -9.51 16.39
N GLY A 21 22.85 -8.92 16.95
CA GLY A 21 22.89 -7.52 17.35
C GLY A 21 22.57 -6.63 16.16
N GLN A 22 21.57 -5.78 16.33
CA GLN A 22 21.57 -4.51 15.62
C GLN A 22 22.88 -3.82 15.94
N ALA A 23 23.66 -3.49 14.91
CA ALA A 23 24.61 -2.41 15.05
C ALA A 23 23.81 -1.20 15.58
N PRO A 24 24.25 -0.55 16.66
CA PRO A 24 23.62 0.70 17.08
C PRO A 24 23.69 1.64 15.88
N LEU A 25 22.53 2.04 15.39
CA LEU A 25 22.44 3.30 14.66
C LEU A 25 23.14 4.33 15.54
N PRO A 26 23.97 5.24 14.97
CA PRO A 26 24.65 6.23 15.79
C PRO A 26 23.61 6.87 16.68
N ASP A 27 23.87 6.85 17.98
CA ASP A 27 23.17 7.72 18.91
C ASP A 27 23.19 9.10 18.26
N ASP A 28 22.01 9.61 17.93
CA ASP A 28 21.82 11.01 17.62
C ASP A 28 21.93 11.79 18.94
N GLU A 29 23.06 11.62 19.62
CA GLU A 29 23.57 12.55 20.62
C GLU A 29 24.01 13.80 19.86
N GLY A 30 23.06 14.71 19.65
CA GLY A 30 23.31 15.97 18.98
C GLY A 30 22.07 16.77 18.57
N GLY A 31 20.86 16.24 18.74
CA GLY A 31 19.63 17.02 18.55
C GLY A 31 19.20 17.70 19.84
N ASN A 32 19.36 19.01 19.92
CA ASN A 32 18.96 19.94 21.00
C ASN A 32 17.45 19.83 21.34
N THR A 33 16.99 18.69 21.87
CA THR A 33 15.60 18.47 22.28
C THR A 33 15.46 19.00 23.71
N PRO A 34 14.57 19.96 23.96
CA PRO A 34 14.39 20.53 25.29
C PRO A 34 14.05 19.42 26.30
N PRO A 35 14.54 19.52 27.55
CA PRO A 35 14.16 18.58 28.58
C PRO A 35 12.64 18.62 28.79
N LEU A 36 12.03 17.44 28.99
CA LEU A 36 10.61 17.35 29.32
C LEU A 36 10.35 18.01 30.69
N PRO A 37 9.20 18.69 30.86
CA PRO A 37 8.87 19.33 32.13
C PRO A 37 8.64 18.29 33.23
N GLU A 38 9.29 18.45 34.39
CA GLU A 38 9.11 17.56 35.55
C GLU A 38 7.69 17.59 36.14
N LYS A 39 6.98 18.71 35.94
CA LYS A 39 5.61 18.94 36.38
C LYS A 39 4.78 19.43 35.21
N VAL A 40 3.61 18.83 35.03
CA VAL A 40 2.70 19.13 33.92
C VAL A 40 1.40 19.70 34.43
N GLN A 41 0.98 20.81 33.83
CA GLN A 41 -0.34 21.38 34.02
C GLN A 41 -0.81 22.03 32.71
N VAL A 42 -1.87 21.50 32.11
CA VAL A 42 -2.39 21.96 30.81
C VAL A 42 -3.91 22.00 30.79
N GLY A 43 -4.49 22.95 30.06
CA GLY A 43 -5.94 22.97 29.80
C GLY A 43 -6.82 22.92 31.07
N GLY A 44 -6.37 23.52 32.18
CA GLY A 44 -7.07 23.50 33.47
C GLY A 44 -6.92 22.20 34.26
N SER A 45 -5.97 21.33 33.89
CA SER A 45 -5.73 20.06 34.60
C SER A 45 -5.22 20.28 36.03
N PRO A 46 -5.32 19.24 36.89
CA PRO A 46 -4.47 19.14 38.07
C PRO A 46 -2.98 19.20 37.68
N MET A 47 -2.14 19.49 38.67
CA MET A 47 -0.69 19.37 38.53
C MET A 47 -0.29 17.89 38.57
N TYR A 48 0.44 17.40 37.58
CA TYR A 48 0.98 16.05 37.55
C TYR A 48 2.50 16.06 37.63
N LYS A 49 3.08 15.24 38.49
CA LYS A 49 4.51 14.95 38.49
C LYS A 49 4.81 13.90 37.43
N LEU A 50 5.76 14.17 36.56
CA LEU A 50 6.27 13.22 35.56
C LEU A 50 7.00 12.08 36.28
N ASP A 51 6.74 10.85 35.85
CA ASP A 51 7.34 9.63 36.40
C ASP A 51 7.96 8.80 35.26
N ARG A 52 8.02 7.47 35.39
CA ARG A 52 8.60 6.57 34.39
C ARG A 52 7.99 6.71 32.99
N LYS A 53 8.84 6.48 31.99
CA LYS A 53 8.45 6.39 30.57
C LYS A 53 7.59 5.15 30.34
N LEU A 54 6.53 5.31 29.53
CA LEU A 54 5.67 4.22 29.05
C LEU A 54 6.08 3.77 27.65
N GLY A 55 6.43 4.72 26.78
CA GLY A 55 6.81 4.41 25.41
C GLY A 55 7.32 5.62 24.63
N LYS A 56 7.86 5.36 23.45
CA LYS A 56 8.22 6.36 22.44
C LYS A 56 7.65 5.91 21.10
N GLY A 57 6.77 6.72 20.53
CA GLY A 57 6.20 6.52 19.21
C GLY A 57 6.96 7.31 18.14
N GLY A 58 6.47 7.25 16.90
CA GLY A 58 7.04 8.01 15.78
C GLY A 58 6.85 9.53 15.89
N PHE A 59 5.85 9.98 16.66
CA PHE A 59 5.45 11.38 16.76
C PHE A 59 5.72 12.02 18.13
N GLY A 60 5.88 11.21 19.18
CA GLY A 60 6.02 11.71 20.55
C GLY A 60 6.46 10.67 21.58
N GLN A 61 6.47 11.08 22.84
CA GLN A 61 6.84 10.25 23.98
C GLN A 61 5.71 10.19 25.00
N VAL A 62 5.53 9.03 25.63
CA VAL A 62 4.46 8.81 26.61
C VAL A 62 5.05 8.41 27.95
N TYR A 63 4.56 9.03 29.03
CA TYR A 63 5.04 8.85 30.40
C TYR A 63 3.88 8.69 31.37
N VAL A 64 4.14 8.11 32.53
CA VAL A 64 3.21 8.15 33.66
C VAL A 64 3.23 9.56 34.26
N GLY A 65 2.05 10.13 34.52
CA GLY A 65 1.87 11.32 35.34
C GLY A 65 1.18 10.96 36.65
N ARG A 66 1.72 11.39 37.79
CA ARG A 66 1.09 11.22 39.11
C ARG A 66 0.52 12.53 39.62
N LYS A 67 -0.77 12.55 39.93
CA LYS A 67 -1.46 13.76 40.40
C LYS A 67 -0.84 14.26 41.72
N MET A 68 -0.62 15.57 41.82
CA MET A 68 -0.12 16.24 43.02
C MET A 68 -1.26 16.91 43.79
N GLY A 69 -1.32 16.76 45.12
CA GLY A 69 -2.30 17.41 46.01
C GLY A 69 -3.09 16.44 46.91
N SER A 70 -3.77 16.97 47.94
CA SER A 70 -4.45 16.16 48.98
C SER A 70 -5.65 15.38 48.41
N ALA A 71 -5.59 14.06 48.53
CA ALA A 71 -6.56 13.11 48.04
C ALA A 71 -7.89 13.23 48.80
N THR A 72 -8.87 13.93 48.23
CA THR A 72 -10.25 13.88 48.74
C THR A 72 -11.07 12.78 48.07
N VAL A 73 -10.64 12.23 46.93
CA VAL A 73 -11.17 10.98 46.34
C VAL A 73 -10.04 10.29 45.56
N ASN A 74 -9.68 9.06 45.95
CA ASN A 74 -8.81 8.16 45.17
C ASN A 74 -9.56 7.65 43.93
N SER A 75 -9.92 8.54 43.01
CA SER A 75 -10.48 8.13 41.73
C SER A 75 -9.39 7.37 40.97
N ARG A 76 -9.70 6.14 40.56
CA ARG A 76 -8.79 5.35 39.70
C ARG A 76 -8.91 5.71 38.23
N PHE A 77 -9.99 6.38 37.84
CA PHE A 77 -10.33 6.68 36.44
C PHE A 77 -10.74 8.15 36.26
N GLY A 78 -10.70 8.61 35.01
CA GLY A 78 -11.19 9.92 34.60
C GLY A 78 -10.28 11.11 34.96
N PRO A 79 -10.78 12.35 34.82
CA PRO A 79 -9.97 13.58 34.99
C PRO A 79 -9.35 13.74 36.40
N GLY A 80 -9.91 13.04 37.39
CA GLY A 80 -9.43 13.03 38.77
C GLY A 80 -8.43 11.93 39.11
N ALA A 81 -8.06 11.08 38.15
CA ALA A 81 -7.24 9.88 38.38
C ALA A 81 -5.89 10.19 39.03
N MET A 82 -5.45 9.30 39.92
CA MET A 82 -4.15 9.43 40.58
C MET A 82 -2.98 9.23 39.61
N GLU A 83 -3.15 8.32 38.65
CA GLU A 83 -2.20 8.07 37.57
C GLU A 83 -2.87 8.30 36.21
N VAL A 84 -2.13 8.94 35.29
CA VAL A 84 -2.57 9.27 33.93
C VAL A 84 -1.44 8.98 32.95
N ALA A 85 -1.76 8.81 31.67
CA ALA A 85 -0.77 8.82 30.61
C ALA A 85 -0.56 10.26 30.09
N LEU A 86 0.69 10.72 30.09
CA LEU A 86 1.11 12.01 29.56
C LEU A 86 1.82 11.80 28.23
N LYS A 87 1.19 12.20 27.11
CA LYS A 87 1.80 12.17 25.78
C LYS A 87 2.34 13.56 25.42
N PHE A 88 3.60 13.62 25.03
CA PHE A 88 4.31 14.83 24.65
C PHE A 88 4.75 14.77 23.19
N GLU A 89 4.45 15.83 22.45
CA GLU A 89 4.93 16.06 21.08
C GLU A 89 5.58 17.43 21.00
N HIS A 90 6.80 17.50 20.50
CA HIS A 90 7.53 18.75 20.38
C HIS A 90 6.92 19.65 19.30
N THR A 91 6.94 20.97 19.47
CA THR A 91 6.34 21.90 18.50
C THR A 91 7.02 21.87 17.12
N SER A 92 8.27 21.39 17.05
CA SER A 92 8.98 21.16 15.78
C SER A 92 8.78 19.77 15.18
N SER A 93 8.02 18.88 15.84
CA SER A 93 7.70 17.55 15.31
C SER A 93 6.92 17.65 14.00
N LYS A 94 7.11 16.66 13.11
CA LYS A 94 6.32 16.56 11.87
C LYS A 94 4.83 16.53 12.20
N GLY A 95 4.05 17.41 11.56
CA GLY A 95 2.62 17.55 11.81
C GLY A 95 2.25 18.63 12.84
N CYS A 96 3.23 19.27 13.49
CA CYS A 96 3.01 20.34 14.47
C CYS A 96 3.32 21.76 13.94
N ASN A 97 3.79 21.88 12.68
CA ASN A 97 4.23 23.16 12.09
C ASN A 97 3.12 24.22 11.97
N HIS A 98 1.85 23.80 12.01
CA HIS A 98 0.68 24.68 11.84
C HIS A 98 -0.24 24.67 13.06
N GLY A 99 0.24 24.23 14.22
CA GLY A 99 -0.55 24.13 15.45
C GLY A 99 -0.45 22.77 16.13
N PRO A 100 -1.42 22.41 16.99
CA PRO A 100 -1.44 21.11 17.65
C PRO A 100 -1.49 19.94 16.66
N PRO A 101 -1.00 18.75 17.05
CA PRO A 101 -1.06 17.55 16.22
C PRO A 101 -2.48 17.24 15.73
N TYR A 102 -2.60 16.75 14.49
CA TYR A 102 -3.89 16.33 13.93
C TYR A 102 -4.59 15.26 14.80
N GLU A 103 -3.82 14.43 15.48
CA GLU A 103 -4.29 13.43 16.45
C GLU A 103 -5.27 14.01 17.48
N TRP A 104 -5.08 15.27 17.91
CA TRP A 104 -5.97 15.92 18.87
C TRP A 104 -7.39 16.10 18.33
N GLN A 105 -7.54 16.29 17.02
CA GLN A 105 -8.84 16.41 16.36
C GLN A 105 -9.50 15.03 16.25
N VAL A 106 -8.71 13.99 16.00
CA VAL A 106 -9.20 12.62 15.94
C VAL A 106 -9.71 12.18 17.31
N TYR A 107 -8.96 12.42 18.39
CA TYR A 107 -9.46 12.15 19.75
C TYR A 107 -10.68 12.99 20.15
N ASN A 108 -10.85 14.19 19.61
CA ASN A 108 -12.10 14.93 19.83
C ASN A 108 -13.31 14.25 19.18
N ALA A 109 -13.12 13.61 18.02
CA ALA A 109 -14.18 12.90 17.32
C ALA A 109 -14.44 11.49 17.89
N LEU A 110 -13.40 10.82 18.38
CA LEU A 110 -13.43 9.41 18.76
C LEU A 110 -13.30 9.15 20.27
N GLY A 111 -12.75 10.06 21.06
CA GLY A 111 -12.40 9.84 22.46
C GLY A 111 -13.58 9.36 23.31
N GLY A 112 -13.39 8.26 24.02
CA GLY A 112 -14.45 7.62 24.81
C GLY A 112 -15.45 6.80 23.99
N SER A 113 -15.26 6.68 22.67
CA SER A 113 -15.89 5.61 21.89
C SER A 113 -15.38 4.26 22.35
N HIS A 114 -16.15 3.23 22.06
CA HIS A 114 -15.78 1.85 22.38
C HIS A 114 -14.35 1.53 21.86
N GLY A 115 -13.49 1.08 22.78
CA GLY A 115 -12.09 0.75 22.50
C GLY A 115 -11.16 1.93 22.23
N VAL A 116 -11.55 3.19 22.48
CA VAL A 116 -10.66 4.36 22.32
C VAL A 116 -10.49 5.06 23.67
N PRO A 117 -9.25 5.23 24.18
CA PRO A 117 -9.03 5.89 25.46
C PRO A 117 -9.48 7.36 25.43
N ARG A 118 -9.84 7.90 26.60
CA ARG A 118 -10.25 9.30 26.71
C ARG A 118 -9.03 10.20 26.87
N VAL A 119 -9.12 11.37 26.24
CA VAL A 119 -8.25 12.51 26.53
C VAL A 119 -8.99 13.41 27.51
N HIS A 120 -8.46 13.57 28.72
CA HIS A 120 -9.07 14.39 29.77
C HIS A 120 -8.72 15.86 29.62
N PHE A 121 -7.44 16.12 29.34
CA PHE A 121 -6.92 17.47 29.19
C PHE A 121 -5.92 17.48 28.04
N LYS A 122 -5.79 18.63 27.38
CA LYS A 122 -4.76 18.87 26.39
C LYS A 122 -4.41 20.34 26.35
N GLY A 123 -3.15 20.65 26.05
CA GLY A 123 -2.68 22.01 25.96
C GLY A 123 -1.21 22.07 25.65
N ARG A 124 -0.69 23.29 25.53
CA ARG A 124 0.73 23.52 25.31
C ARG A 124 1.39 23.88 26.64
N GLN A 125 2.55 23.30 26.90
CA GLN A 125 3.43 23.69 28.00
C GLN A 125 4.86 23.77 27.49
N GLY A 126 5.44 24.98 27.52
CA GLY A 126 6.72 25.25 26.89
C GLY A 126 6.71 24.94 25.38
N GLU A 127 7.62 24.09 24.94
CA GLU A 127 7.78 23.65 23.55
C GLU A 127 7.08 22.33 23.24
N PHE A 128 6.19 21.88 24.12
CA PHE A 128 5.45 20.63 23.96
C PHE A 128 3.94 20.84 23.88
N TYR A 129 3.32 20.17 22.91
CA TYR A 129 1.91 19.82 22.95
C TYR A 129 1.76 18.59 23.85
N VAL A 130 0.87 18.69 24.84
CA VAL A 130 0.67 17.65 25.85
C VAL A 130 -0.78 17.18 25.85
N MET A 131 -0.99 15.87 25.89
CA MET A 131 -2.28 15.24 26.18
C MET A 131 -2.19 14.47 27.51
N VAL A 132 -3.21 14.64 28.34
CA VAL A 132 -3.45 13.89 29.57
C VAL A 132 -4.58 12.91 29.30
N MET A 133 -4.28 11.61 29.40
CA MET A 133 -5.13 10.53 28.90
C MET A 133 -5.34 9.44 29.96
N ASP A 134 -6.33 8.57 29.73
CA ASP A 134 -6.48 7.34 30.52
C ASP A 134 -5.16 6.56 30.56
N ILE A 135 -4.77 6.08 31.74
CA ILE A 135 -3.68 5.10 31.87
C ILE A 135 -4.21 3.71 31.51
N LEU A 136 -3.47 2.98 30.68
CA LEU A 136 -3.82 1.63 30.22
C LEU A 136 -2.80 0.60 30.71
N GLY A 137 -3.14 -0.68 30.51
CA GLY A 137 -2.30 -1.83 30.80
C GLY A 137 -1.29 -2.15 29.68
N PRO A 138 -0.74 -3.38 29.67
CA PRO A 138 0.26 -3.79 28.68
C PRO A 138 -0.32 -3.83 27.25
N SER A 139 0.54 -3.59 26.26
CA SER A 139 0.18 -3.81 24.85
C SER A 139 0.12 -5.30 24.52
N LEU A 140 -0.56 -5.68 23.43
CA LEU A 140 -0.53 -7.06 22.93
C LEU A 140 0.90 -7.50 22.57
N TRP A 141 1.77 -6.57 22.18
CA TRP A 141 3.20 -6.84 21.99
C TRP A 141 3.89 -7.25 23.30
N ASP A 142 3.61 -6.55 24.40
CA ASP A 142 4.18 -6.86 25.71
C ASP A 142 3.69 -8.22 26.21
N VAL A 143 2.37 -8.47 26.07
CA VAL A 143 1.76 -9.74 26.43
C VAL A 143 2.38 -10.88 25.62
N TRP A 144 2.49 -10.73 24.29
CA TRP A 144 3.07 -11.75 23.42
C TRP A 144 4.55 -12.07 23.75
N ASN A 145 5.35 -11.06 24.11
CA ASN A 145 6.72 -11.28 24.55
C ASN A 145 6.80 -11.99 25.90
N SER A 146 5.84 -11.73 26.80
CA SER A 146 5.78 -12.40 28.10
C SER A 146 5.31 -13.86 28.02
N THR A 147 4.61 -14.25 26.94
CA THR A 147 4.05 -15.60 26.74
C THR A 147 4.89 -16.46 25.80
N SER A 148 6.22 -16.41 25.92
CA SER A 148 7.14 -17.19 25.07
C SER A 148 6.93 -16.98 23.57
N GLN A 149 6.51 -15.78 23.16
CA GLN A 149 6.36 -15.40 21.76
C GLN A 149 5.29 -16.19 20.99
N ALA A 150 4.23 -16.62 21.69
CA ALA A 150 3.01 -17.17 21.10
C ALA A 150 1.79 -16.90 21.99
N MET A 151 0.62 -16.74 21.39
CA MET A 151 -0.66 -16.66 22.10
C MET A 151 -1.55 -17.86 21.76
N SER A 152 -2.43 -18.25 22.68
CA SER A 152 -3.38 -19.33 22.43
C SER A 152 -4.38 -18.94 21.33
N THR A 153 -4.90 -19.94 20.63
CA THR A 153 -5.90 -19.74 19.57
C THR A 153 -7.14 -19.02 20.09
N GLU A 154 -7.65 -19.40 21.27
CA GLU A 154 -8.79 -18.76 21.91
C GLU A 154 -8.52 -17.27 22.22
N MET A 155 -7.34 -16.95 22.74
CA MET A 155 -6.97 -15.58 23.06
C MET A 155 -6.93 -14.71 21.79
N VAL A 156 -6.29 -15.20 20.72
CA VAL A 156 -6.22 -14.44 19.47
C VAL A 156 -7.60 -14.34 18.80
N ALA A 157 -8.49 -15.32 18.97
CA ALA A 157 -9.87 -15.23 18.50
C ALA A 157 -10.67 -14.16 19.27
N CYS A 158 -10.53 -14.08 20.59
CA CYS A 158 -11.16 -13.00 21.37
C CYS A 158 -10.61 -11.62 20.97
N ILE A 159 -9.29 -11.51 20.73
CA ILE A 159 -8.66 -10.29 20.20
C ILE A 159 -9.25 -9.93 18.83
N ALA A 160 -9.44 -10.91 17.94
CA ALA A 160 -10.02 -10.67 16.62
C ALA A 160 -11.43 -10.07 16.73
N ILE A 161 -12.30 -10.70 17.53
CA ILE A 161 -13.68 -10.24 17.74
C ILE A 161 -13.71 -8.79 18.25
N GLU A 162 -12.96 -8.52 19.33
CA GLU A 162 -12.97 -7.19 19.94
C GLU A 162 -12.29 -6.15 19.05
N ALA A 163 -11.16 -6.46 18.42
CA ALA A 163 -10.48 -5.54 17.50
C ALA A 163 -11.33 -5.19 16.28
N ILE A 164 -12.07 -6.14 15.71
CA ILE A 164 -13.01 -5.88 14.60
C ILE A 164 -14.12 -4.93 15.06
N SER A 165 -14.67 -5.11 16.26
CA SER A 165 -15.66 -4.21 16.85
C SER A 165 -15.11 -2.78 17.05
N ILE A 166 -13.88 -2.65 17.56
CA ILE A 166 -13.24 -1.34 17.73
C ILE A 166 -13.03 -0.64 16.39
N LEU A 167 -12.54 -1.37 15.39
CA LEU A 167 -12.34 -0.84 14.03
C LEU A 167 -13.67 -0.46 13.38
N GLU A 168 -14.71 -1.30 13.46
CA GLU A 168 -16.07 -0.95 13.01
C GLU A 168 -16.49 0.39 13.63
N LYS A 169 -16.29 0.55 14.95
CA LYS A 169 -16.73 1.76 15.61
C LYS A 169 -15.98 3.00 15.13
N MET A 170 -14.68 2.89 14.93
CA MET A 170 -13.84 3.95 14.37
C MET A 170 -14.24 4.28 12.93
N HIS A 171 -14.45 3.27 12.09
CA HIS A 171 -14.91 3.41 10.72
C HIS A 171 -16.28 4.08 10.65
N SER A 172 -17.22 3.72 11.53
CA SER A 172 -18.55 4.35 11.64
C SER A 172 -18.49 5.87 11.94
N LYS A 173 -17.37 6.36 12.48
CA LYS A 173 -17.12 7.79 12.74
C LYS A 173 -16.37 8.49 11.60
N GLY A 174 -16.10 7.78 10.51
CA GLY A 174 -15.47 8.29 9.29
C GLY A 174 -13.94 8.24 9.29
N TYR A 175 -13.33 7.52 10.24
CA TYR A 175 -11.87 7.44 10.37
C TYR A 175 -11.35 6.03 10.14
N VAL A 176 -10.17 5.93 9.54
CA VAL A 176 -9.31 4.73 9.53
C VAL A 176 -8.10 5.00 10.41
N HIS A 177 -7.60 3.98 11.09
CA HIS A 177 -6.48 4.02 12.01
C HIS A 177 -5.13 4.18 11.28
N GLY A 178 -4.87 3.37 10.26
CA GLY A 178 -3.69 3.47 9.41
C GLY A 178 -2.39 2.88 9.98
N ASP A 179 -2.38 2.43 11.24
CA ASP A 179 -1.23 1.75 11.87
C ASP A 179 -1.65 0.63 12.85
N VAL A 180 -2.52 -0.26 12.39
CA VAL A 180 -2.99 -1.42 13.17
C VAL A 180 -1.85 -2.42 13.37
N LYS A 181 -1.48 -2.68 14.63
CA LYS A 181 -0.38 -3.57 15.04
C LYS A 181 -0.48 -3.95 16.53
N PRO A 182 0.22 -5.01 17.00
CA PRO A 182 0.18 -5.42 18.41
C PRO A 182 0.53 -4.32 19.42
N GLU A 183 1.46 -3.43 19.07
CA GLU A 183 1.94 -2.35 19.94
C GLU A 183 0.87 -1.29 20.22
N ASN A 184 -0.11 -1.13 19.32
CA ASN A 184 -1.17 -0.12 19.42
C ASN A 184 -2.47 -0.67 20.02
N PHE A 185 -2.54 -1.97 20.29
CA PHE A 185 -3.64 -2.56 21.06
C PHE A 185 -3.19 -2.79 22.50
N LEU A 186 -3.84 -2.13 23.46
CA LEU A 186 -3.53 -2.21 24.88
C LEU A 186 -4.69 -2.81 25.65
N LEU A 187 -4.37 -3.55 26.70
CA LEU A 187 -5.35 -4.00 27.68
C LEU A 187 -5.69 -2.88 28.67
N GLY A 188 -6.80 -2.99 29.38
CA GLY A 188 -7.07 -2.12 30.52
C GLY A 188 -6.08 -2.37 31.67
N PRO A 189 -6.03 -1.47 32.67
CA PRO A 189 -5.09 -1.58 33.78
C PRO A 189 -5.28 -2.90 34.56
N PRO A 190 -4.20 -3.64 34.89
CA PRO A 190 -4.28 -4.88 35.66
C PRO A 190 -4.97 -4.71 37.02
N GLY A 191 -5.72 -5.72 37.45
CA GLY A 191 -6.42 -5.69 38.74
C GLY A 191 -7.59 -4.71 38.77
N THR A 192 -8.13 -4.36 37.60
CA THR A 192 -9.34 -3.56 37.45
C THR A 192 -10.41 -4.34 36.68
N PRO A 193 -11.70 -3.98 36.79
CA PRO A 193 -12.75 -4.58 35.97
C PRO A 193 -12.53 -4.43 34.46
N GLU A 194 -11.62 -3.55 34.03
CA GLU A 194 -11.30 -3.30 32.63
C GLU A 194 -10.06 -4.07 32.15
N GLU A 195 -9.40 -4.86 33.00
CA GLU A 195 -8.13 -5.52 32.67
C GLU A 195 -8.19 -6.42 31.41
N LYS A 196 -9.38 -6.96 31.11
CA LYS A 196 -9.63 -7.79 29.93
C LYS A 196 -10.16 -7.00 28.73
N LYS A 197 -10.42 -5.69 28.86
CA LYS A 197 -10.90 -4.85 27.75
C LYS A 197 -9.74 -4.45 26.84
N LEU A 198 -10.01 -4.42 25.54
CA LEU A 198 -9.04 -4.01 24.53
C LEU A 198 -9.26 -2.54 24.16
N PHE A 199 -8.16 -1.82 23.95
CA PHE A 199 -8.15 -0.43 23.51
C PHE A 199 -7.18 -0.26 22.34
N LEU A 200 -7.57 0.54 21.35
CA LEU A 200 -6.75 0.96 20.23
C LEU A 200 -6.24 2.38 20.50
N VAL A 201 -4.92 2.54 20.48
CA VAL A 201 -4.21 3.79 20.79
C VAL A 201 -3.35 4.26 19.61
N ASP A 202 -2.80 5.46 19.75
CA ASP A 202 -1.92 6.12 18.76
C ASP A 202 -2.63 6.44 17.44
N LEU A 203 -3.45 7.50 17.48
CA LEU A 203 -4.25 7.95 16.34
C LEU A 203 -3.48 8.94 15.46
N GLY A 204 -2.16 9.00 15.59
CA GLY A 204 -1.29 9.95 14.86
C GLY A 204 -1.27 9.73 13.34
N LEU A 205 -1.57 8.52 12.88
CA LEU A 205 -1.69 8.18 11.45
C LEU A 205 -3.13 8.07 10.96
N ALA A 206 -4.11 8.29 11.84
CA ALA A 206 -5.51 8.18 11.48
C ALA A 206 -5.88 9.22 10.43
N ILE A 207 -6.71 8.84 9.46
CA ILE A 207 -7.22 9.74 8.42
C ILE A 207 -8.71 9.53 8.21
N LYS A 208 -9.36 10.49 7.55
CA LYS A 208 -10.75 10.33 7.14
C LYS A 208 -10.82 9.45 5.89
N TRP A 209 -11.76 8.50 5.88
CA TRP A 209 -12.10 7.71 4.68
C TRP A 209 -13.40 8.17 4.02
N ARG A 210 -14.18 9.01 4.71
CA ARG A 210 -15.35 9.68 4.15
C ARG A 210 -15.49 11.10 4.69
N ASP A 211 -16.22 11.91 3.97
CA ASP A 211 -16.73 13.16 4.48
C ASP A 211 -17.89 12.90 5.47
N ASN A 212 -17.83 13.48 6.66
CA ASN A 212 -18.84 13.25 7.70
C ASN A 212 -20.13 14.03 7.48
N ALA A 213 -20.13 15.09 6.66
CA ALA A 213 -21.31 15.88 6.37
C ALA A 213 -22.11 15.28 5.20
N THR A 214 -21.43 14.85 4.13
CA THR A 214 -22.06 14.29 2.93
C THR A 214 -22.15 12.77 2.94
N GLY A 215 -21.36 12.09 3.78
CA GLY A 215 -21.22 10.64 3.78
C GLY A 215 -20.42 10.08 2.60
N GLN A 216 -19.93 10.94 1.69
CA GLN A 216 -19.22 10.52 0.49
C GLN A 216 -17.84 9.95 0.83
N HIS A 217 -17.50 8.84 0.18
CA HIS A 217 -16.18 8.24 0.29
C HIS A 217 -15.11 9.20 -0.27
N VAL A 218 -13.91 9.19 0.32
CA VAL A 218 -12.77 9.96 -0.21
C VAL A 218 -12.40 9.47 -1.61
N GLU A 219 -11.92 10.38 -2.45
CA GLU A 219 -11.47 10.06 -3.79
C GLU A 219 -10.25 9.13 -3.77
N TYR A 220 -10.22 8.22 -4.74
CA TYR A 220 -9.09 7.33 -4.96
C TYR A 220 -7.92 8.08 -5.60
N ASP A 221 -6.73 7.91 -5.02
CA ASP A 221 -5.47 8.37 -5.59
C ASP A 221 -4.38 7.32 -5.34
N GLN A 222 -3.28 7.41 -6.09
CA GLN A 222 -2.08 6.62 -5.87
C GLN A 222 -0.85 7.51 -5.95
N ARG A 223 -0.06 7.50 -4.87
CA ARG A 223 1.21 8.23 -4.71
C ARG A 223 2.31 7.26 -4.31
N PRO A 224 2.98 6.59 -5.27
CA PRO A 224 3.95 5.52 -4.99
C PRO A 224 5.13 5.91 -4.09
N ASP A 225 5.40 7.20 -3.90
CA ASP A 225 6.45 7.70 -3.00
C ASP A 225 5.98 7.97 -1.57
N VAL A 226 4.69 7.81 -1.27
CA VAL A 226 4.09 8.01 0.05
C VAL A 226 3.74 6.67 0.66
N PHE A 227 4.44 6.32 1.74
CA PHE A 227 4.14 5.16 2.57
C PHE A 227 3.74 5.60 3.98
N ARG A 228 2.77 4.91 4.58
CA ARG A 228 2.31 5.13 5.96
C ARG A 228 2.13 3.81 6.71
N GLY A 229 2.31 3.85 8.02
CA GLY A 229 2.15 2.70 8.91
C GLY A 229 3.42 1.85 9.06
N THR A 230 3.30 0.75 9.78
CA THR A 230 4.40 -0.15 10.08
C THR A 230 4.58 -1.19 8.97
N VAL A 231 5.71 -1.18 8.26
CA VAL A 231 6.03 -2.05 7.10
C VAL A 231 5.57 -3.50 7.26
N ARG A 232 5.78 -4.08 8.46
CA ARG A 232 5.43 -5.47 8.78
C ARG A 232 3.92 -5.72 8.64
N TYR A 233 3.08 -4.83 9.16
CA TYR A 233 1.63 -5.04 9.27
C TYR A 233 0.82 -4.23 8.24
N ALA A 234 1.35 -3.16 7.65
CA ALA A 234 0.63 -2.33 6.71
C ALA A 234 0.08 -3.13 5.50
N SER A 235 -1.11 -2.78 5.02
CA SER A 235 -1.72 -3.36 3.81
C SER A 235 -0.82 -3.20 2.59
N VAL A 236 -1.02 -4.02 1.55
CA VAL A 236 -0.33 -3.77 0.27
C VAL A 236 -0.73 -2.46 -0.38
N HIS A 237 -1.96 -1.99 -0.14
CA HIS A 237 -2.43 -0.72 -0.68
C HIS A 237 -1.63 0.45 -0.09
N ALA A 238 -1.29 0.41 1.20
CA ALA A 238 -0.39 1.36 1.83
C ALA A 238 1.03 1.29 1.25
N HIS A 239 1.55 0.09 0.97
CA HIS A 239 2.85 -0.09 0.29
C HIS A 239 2.87 0.47 -1.14
N LEU A 240 1.74 0.39 -1.84
CA LEU A 240 1.55 0.93 -3.17
C LEU A 240 1.24 2.45 -3.16
N GLY A 241 1.12 3.06 -1.98
CA GLY A 241 0.81 4.48 -1.82
C GLY A 241 -0.60 4.86 -2.27
N ARG A 242 -1.54 3.90 -2.24
CA ARG A 242 -2.96 4.16 -2.52
C ARG A 242 -3.60 4.93 -1.38
N THR A 243 -4.65 5.70 -1.68
CA THR A 243 -5.52 6.27 -0.65
C THR A 243 -5.97 5.16 0.30
N CYS A 244 -5.74 5.35 1.59
CA CYS A 244 -6.07 4.38 2.63
C CYS A 244 -7.58 4.44 2.95
N SER A 245 -8.18 3.28 3.20
CA SER A 245 -9.60 3.05 3.42
C SER A 245 -9.81 1.93 4.44
N ARG A 246 -11.06 1.56 4.72
CA ARG A 246 -11.40 0.58 5.77
C ARG A 246 -10.76 -0.79 5.55
N ARG A 247 -10.56 -1.19 4.29
CA ARG A 247 -9.90 -2.47 3.95
C ARG A 247 -8.46 -2.53 4.46
N ASP A 248 -7.78 -1.39 4.55
CA ASP A 248 -6.39 -1.32 4.95
C ASP A 248 -6.19 -1.70 6.42
N ASP A 249 -7.07 -1.22 7.30
CA ASP A 249 -7.05 -1.55 8.73
C ASP A 249 -7.37 -3.03 8.96
N LEU A 250 -8.34 -3.59 8.22
CA LEU A 250 -8.72 -5.00 8.32
C LEU A 250 -7.65 -5.94 7.77
N GLU A 251 -6.99 -5.60 6.65
CA GLU A 251 -5.84 -6.35 6.14
C GLU A 251 -4.67 -6.31 7.14
N SER A 252 -4.42 -5.14 7.74
CA SER A 252 -3.38 -4.98 8.76
C SER A 252 -3.70 -5.75 10.04
N LEU A 253 -4.98 -5.82 10.44
CA LEU A 253 -5.46 -6.65 11.55
C LEU A 253 -5.24 -8.14 11.23
N ALA A 254 -5.56 -8.60 10.02
CA ALA A 254 -5.35 -10.00 9.64
C ALA A 254 -3.87 -10.41 9.75
N TYR A 255 -2.95 -9.55 9.28
CA TYR A 255 -1.51 -9.78 9.46
C TYR A 255 -1.08 -9.75 10.93
N THR A 256 -1.70 -8.88 11.74
CA THR A 256 -1.47 -8.80 13.18
C THR A 256 -1.90 -10.08 13.90
N LEU A 257 -3.09 -10.62 13.61
CA LEU A 257 -3.61 -11.85 14.21
C LEU A 257 -2.76 -13.07 13.84
N VAL A 258 -2.37 -13.20 12.57
CA VAL A 258 -1.45 -14.29 12.14
C VAL A 258 -0.10 -14.16 12.84
N PHE A 259 0.42 -12.95 13.02
CA PHE A 259 1.65 -12.73 13.78
C PHE A 259 1.51 -13.16 15.25
N LEU A 260 0.43 -12.81 15.94
CA LEU A 260 0.22 -13.20 17.33
C LEU A 260 0.14 -14.72 17.52
N LEU A 261 -0.42 -15.45 16.54
CA LEU A 261 -0.47 -16.91 16.54
C LEU A 261 0.89 -17.56 16.22
N ARG A 262 1.61 -17.04 15.22
CA ARG A 262 2.76 -17.72 14.62
C ARG A 262 4.12 -17.16 15.03
N GLY A 263 4.12 -15.98 15.63
CA GLY A 263 5.30 -15.21 16.01
C GLY A 263 6.10 -14.62 14.84
N ARG A 264 5.73 -14.92 13.59
CA ARG A 264 6.39 -14.41 12.40
C ARG A 264 5.46 -14.33 11.19
N LEU A 265 5.81 -13.45 10.26
CA LEU A 265 5.20 -13.28 8.94
C LEU A 265 6.23 -13.59 7.84
N PRO A 266 5.81 -14.11 6.67
CA PRO A 266 6.72 -14.55 5.60
C PRO A 266 7.61 -13.47 4.96
N TRP A 267 7.34 -12.20 5.24
CA TRP A 267 8.03 -11.03 4.69
C TRP A 267 8.89 -10.28 5.71
N GLN A 268 9.28 -10.94 6.82
CA GLN A 268 10.27 -10.39 7.75
C GLN A 268 11.70 -10.67 7.27
N GLY A 269 12.65 -9.81 7.68
CA GLY A 269 14.09 -9.98 7.41
C GLY A 269 14.67 -9.10 6.30
N TYR A 270 13.84 -8.45 5.48
CA TYR A 270 14.32 -7.51 4.46
C TYR A 270 14.90 -6.22 5.08
N GLN A 271 16.02 -5.74 4.52
CA GLN A 271 16.77 -4.56 4.93
C GLN A 271 17.10 -3.66 3.72
N GLY A 272 17.58 -2.45 3.98
CA GLY A 272 17.97 -1.49 2.94
C GLY A 272 16.83 -0.61 2.41
N GLU A 273 17.15 0.27 1.46
CA GLU A 273 16.21 1.27 0.93
C GLU A 273 15.03 0.65 0.16
N ASN A 274 15.22 -0.52 -0.45
CA ASN A 274 14.19 -1.23 -1.20
C ASN A 274 13.32 -2.17 -0.33
N LYS A 275 13.48 -2.14 1.00
CA LYS A 275 12.76 -3.01 1.94
C LYS A 275 11.23 -2.97 1.73
N GLY A 276 10.65 -1.77 1.57
CA GLY A 276 9.21 -1.61 1.36
C GLY A 276 8.72 -2.34 0.10
N PHE A 277 9.44 -2.17 -1.01
CA PHE A 277 9.17 -2.87 -2.27
C PHE A 277 9.23 -4.39 -2.11
N LEU A 278 10.28 -4.93 -1.48
CA LEU A 278 10.46 -6.38 -1.30
C LEU A 278 9.37 -6.99 -0.40
N VAL A 279 9.01 -6.27 0.67
CA VAL A 279 7.91 -6.67 1.56
C VAL A 279 6.58 -6.68 0.81
N CYS A 280 6.28 -5.63 0.04
CA CYS A 280 5.06 -5.55 -0.76
C CYS A 280 5.00 -6.69 -1.78
N LYS A 281 6.10 -6.93 -2.53
CA LYS A 281 6.22 -8.03 -3.48
C LYS A 281 5.94 -9.38 -2.82
N LYS A 282 6.54 -9.63 -1.64
CA LYS A 282 6.33 -10.88 -0.90
C LYS A 282 4.91 -11.03 -0.38
N LYS A 283 4.26 -9.95 0.10
CA LYS A 283 2.85 -9.94 0.49
C LYS A 283 1.92 -10.26 -0.67
N MET A 284 2.16 -9.65 -1.84
CA MET A 284 1.39 -9.89 -3.06
C MET A 284 1.55 -11.33 -3.58
N ALA A 285 2.72 -11.94 -3.36
CA ALA A 285 3.00 -13.32 -3.76
C ALA A 285 2.58 -14.39 -2.74
N THR A 286 2.14 -14.00 -1.54
CA THR A 286 1.76 -14.94 -0.47
C THR A 286 0.25 -15.09 -0.45
N SER A 287 -0.25 -16.29 -0.77
CA SER A 287 -1.68 -16.58 -0.72
C SER A 287 -2.19 -16.72 0.72
N PRO A 288 -3.51 -16.56 0.97
CA PRO A 288 -4.12 -16.84 2.27
C PRO A 288 -3.81 -18.25 2.78
N GLU A 289 -3.84 -19.26 1.91
CA GLU A 289 -3.45 -20.65 2.22
C GLU A 289 -2.03 -20.71 2.79
N THR A 290 -1.09 -20.06 2.11
CA THR A 290 0.34 -20.07 2.48
C THR A 290 0.58 -19.30 3.78
N LEU A 291 -0.10 -18.16 3.95
CA LEU A 291 0.01 -17.34 5.16
C LEU A 291 -0.53 -18.09 6.38
N CYS A 292 -1.67 -18.77 6.21
CA CYS A 292 -2.44 -19.42 7.27
C CYS A 292 -2.27 -20.94 7.32
N CYS A 293 -1.24 -21.52 6.72
CA CYS A 293 -1.09 -22.98 6.58
C CYS A 293 -1.08 -23.78 7.91
N PHE A 294 -0.84 -23.12 9.04
CA PHE A 294 -0.94 -23.71 10.39
C PHE A 294 -1.85 -22.91 11.32
N CYS A 295 -2.71 -22.06 10.76
CA CYS A 295 -3.72 -21.32 11.51
C CYS A 295 -5.07 -22.06 11.43
N PRO A 296 -5.92 -21.96 12.47
CA PRO A 296 -7.30 -22.43 12.39
C PRO A 296 -8.08 -21.79 11.23
N GLN A 297 -9.05 -22.52 10.68
CA GLN A 297 -9.82 -22.12 9.49
C GLN A 297 -10.43 -20.71 9.56
N PRO A 298 -11.00 -20.24 10.70
CA PRO A 298 -11.54 -18.87 10.80
C PRO A 298 -10.56 -17.76 10.45
N PHE A 299 -9.28 -17.90 10.83
CA PHE A 299 -8.25 -16.91 10.52
C PHE A 299 -7.94 -16.86 9.02
N ARG A 300 -7.93 -18.03 8.38
CA ARG A 300 -7.73 -18.12 6.93
C ARG A 300 -8.91 -17.48 6.19
N GLN A 301 -10.15 -17.80 6.57
CA GLN A 301 -11.36 -17.21 5.98
C GLN A 301 -11.38 -15.69 6.16
N PHE A 302 -11.00 -15.19 7.34
CA PHE A 302 -10.89 -13.75 7.57
C PHE A 302 -9.87 -13.10 6.63
N VAL A 303 -8.67 -13.69 6.48
CA VAL A 303 -7.67 -13.21 5.51
C VAL A 303 -8.24 -13.22 4.09
N GLU A 304 -8.89 -14.31 3.67
CA GLU A 304 -9.49 -14.44 2.34
C GLU A 304 -10.53 -13.35 2.04
N TYR A 305 -11.38 -12.99 3.02
CA TYR A 305 -12.33 -11.90 2.84
C TYR A 305 -11.65 -10.54 2.73
N VAL A 306 -10.77 -10.19 3.68
CA VAL A 306 -10.26 -8.80 3.75
C VAL A 306 -9.30 -8.45 2.63
N VAL A 307 -8.52 -9.40 2.09
CA VAL A 307 -7.58 -9.13 0.98
C VAL A 307 -8.28 -8.93 -0.37
N ASN A 308 -9.59 -9.20 -0.46
CA ASN A 308 -10.40 -9.03 -1.66
C ASN A 308 -11.34 -7.82 -1.60
N LEU A 309 -11.37 -7.08 -0.49
CA LEU A 309 -12.21 -5.88 -0.34
C LEU A 309 -11.83 -4.80 -1.37
N LYS A 310 -12.84 -4.23 -2.03
CA LYS A 310 -12.67 -3.04 -2.86
C LYS A 310 -12.47 -1.79 -2.00
N PHE A 311 -11.98 -0.72 -2.60
CA PHE A 311 -11.61 0.52 -1.92
C PHE A 311 -12.78 1.16 -1.15
N ASP A 312 -13.97 1.19 -1.76
CA ASP A 312 -15.19 1.80 -1.23
C ASP A 312 -16.20 0.78 -0.69
N GLU A 313 -15.85 -0.51 -0.68
CA GLU A 313 -16.71 -1.57 -0.15
C GLU A 313 -16.96 -1.40 1.34
N GLU A 314 -18.21 -1.62 1.76
CA GLU A 314 -18.59 -1.69 3.18
C GLU A 314 -18.19 -3.07 3.73
N PRO A 315 -17.27 -3.16 4.71
CA PRO A 315 -16.88 -4.45 5.24
C PRO A 315 -18.01 -5.09 6.05
N ASP A 316 -18.23 -6.40 5.90
CA ASP A 316 -19.20 -7.15 6.70
C ASP A 316 -18.60 -7.54 8.07
N TYR A 317 -18.46 -6.56 8.95
CA TYR A 317 -17.88 -6.73 10.29
C TYR A 317 -18.59 -7.83 11.09
N ALA A 318 -19.91 -7.96 10.93
CA ALA A 318 -20.72 -8.96 11.61
C ALA A 318 -20.38 -10.39 11.13
N LYS A 319 -20.29 -10.61 9.82
CA LYS A 319 -19.83 -11.88 9.23
C LYS A 319 -18.42 -12.21 9.73
N TYR A 320 -17.50 -11.25 9.74
CA TYR A 320 -16.11 -11.47 10.16
C TYR A 320 -15.98 -11.86 11.64
N ILE A 321 -16.77 -11.24 12.52
CA ILE A 321 -16.82 -11.62 13.94
C ILE A 321 -17.34 -13.06 14.09
N SER A 322 -18.39 -13.43 13.36
CA SER A 322 -19.03 -14.75 13.48
C SER A 322 -18.13 -15.92 13.09
N LEU A 323 -17.05 -15.68 12.33
CA LEU A 323 -16.05 -16.71 12.00
C LEU A 323 -15.41 -17.29 13.28
N PHE A 324 -15.29 -16.48 14.33
CA PHE A 324 -14.57 -16.84 15.55
C PHE A 324 -15.47 -17.41 16.66
N ASP A 325 -16.80 -17.44 16.47
CA ASP A 325 -17.76 -17.91 17.49
C ASP A 325 -17.46 -19.34 17.96
N GLY A 326 -17.10 -20.24 17.03
CA GLY A 326 -16.77 -21.64 17.34
C GLY A 326 -15.39 -21.85 17.98
N VAL A 327 -14.59 -20.80 18.12
CA VAL A 327 -13.23 -20.85 18.68
C VAL A 327 -13.20 -20.36 20.13
N VAL A 328 -14.09 -19.43 20.48
CA VAL A 328 -14.13 -18.83 21.82
C VAL A 328 -14.98 -19.66 22.79
N GLY A 329 -14.55 -19.76 24.06
CA GLY A 329 -15.30 -20.46 25.08
C GLY A 329 -16.73 -19.89 25.26
N PRO A 330 -17.72 -20.73 25.60
CA PRO A 330 -19.14 -20.33 25.67
C PRO A 330 -19.42 -19.39 26.86
N ASN A 331 -18.58 -19.41 27.89
CA ASN A 331 -18.73 -18.56 29.07
C ASN A 331 -17.88 -17.27 28.92
N PRO A 332 -18.49 -16.08 28.75
CA PRO A 332 -17.78 -14.82 28.58
C PRO A 332 -16.87 -14.44 29.75
N ASP A 333 -17.24 -14.80 30.98
CA ASP A 333 -16.54 -14.36 32.21
C ASP A 333 -15.13 -14.93 32.32
N ILE A 334 -14.94 -16.14 31.79
CA ILE A 334 -13.65 -16.85 31.83
C ILE A 334 -12.78 -16.60 30.59
N ARG A 335 -13.30 -15.90 29.57
CA ARG A 335 -12.51 -15.58 28.37
C ARG A 335 -11.26 -14.78 28.75
N PRO A 336 -10.15 -14.97 28.02
CA PRO A 336 -8.90 -14.23 28.27
C PRO A 336 -9.05 -12.73 27.97
N ILE A 337 -9.95 -12.36 27.05
CA ILE A 337 -10.25 -11.00 26.62
C ILE A 337 -11.76 -10.81 26.58
N SER A 338 -12.26 -9.67 27.04
CA SER A 338 -13.68 -9.31 26.94
C SER A 338 -14.04 -9.07 25.47
N THR A 339 -15.21 -9.56 25.09
CA THR A 339 -15.78 -9.46 23.73
C THR A 339 -17.12 -8.74 23.74
N ASP A 340 -17.41 -8.02 24.83
CA ASP A 340 -18.70 -7.37 25.06
C ASP A 340 -18.96 -6.25 24.06
N GLY A 341 -17.89 -5.66 23.52
CA GLY A 341 -17.95 -4.67 22.45
C GLY A 341 -18.71 -5.16 21.22
N ALA A 342 -18.48 -6.42 20.87
CA ALA A 342 -19.05 -7.06 19.69
C ALA A 342 -20.50 -7.50 19.86
N GLN A 343 -21.09 -7.45 21.06
CA GLN A 343 -22.43 -8.00 21.33
C GLN A 343 -23.50 -7.52 20.34
N LYS A 344 -23.49 -6.23 19.98
CA LYS A 344 -24.44 -5.68 19.00
C LYS A 344 -24.32 -6.33 17.62
N LEU A 345 -23.09 -6.55 17.17
CA LEU A 345 -22.80 -7.19 15.88
C LEU A 345 -23.15 -8.69 15.94
N ILE A 346 -22.83 -9.35 17.06
CA ILE A 346 -23.20 -10.76 17.32
C ILE A 346 -24.73 -10.95 17.28
N HIS A 347 -25.50 -10.05 17.89
CA HIS A 347 -26.96 -10.10 17.84
C HIS A 347 -27.53 -9.92 16.42
N GLN A 348 -26.93 -9.07 15.58
CA GLN A 348 -27.34 -8.93 14.18
C GLN A 348 -27.18 -10.24 13.39
N VAL A 349 -26.10 -10.99 13.65
CA VAL A 349 -25.88 -12.32 13.04
C VAL A 349 -26.92 -13.32 13.54
N GLY A 350 -27.20 -13.35 14.85
CA GLY A 350 -28.21 -14.24 15.45
C GLY A 350 -29.62 -14.05 14.87
N GLN A 351 -30.02 -12.80 14.59
CA GLN A 351 -31.30 -12.49 13.94
C GLN A 351 -31.33 -12.91 12.46
N LYS A 352 -30.21 -12.80 11.73
CA LYS A 352 -30.11 -13.29 10.35
C LYS A 352 -30.13 -14.82 10.28
N ARG A 353 -29.44 -15.52 11.19
CA ARG A 353 -29.49 -17.00 11.32
C ARG A 353 -30.91 -17.52 11.60
N GLY A 354 -31.72 -16.78 12.37
CA GLY A 354 -33.13 -17.12 12.60
C GLY A 354 -34.05 -16.98 11.39
N ARG A 355 -33.57 -16.37 10.29
CA ARG A 355 -34.31 -16.17 9.03
C ARG A 355 -33.83 -17.06 7.89
N LEU A 356 -32.73 -17.80 8.07
CA LEU A 356 -32.07 -18.59 7.04
C LEU A 356 -32.02 -20.06 7.46
N THR A 357 -33.13 -20.76 7.23
CA THR A 357 -33.11 -22.20 7.06
C THR A 357 -32.74 -22.50 5.59
N MET A 358 -31.58 -23.12 5.40
CA MET A 358 -31.21 -24.04 4.32
C MET A 358 -30.89 -23.60 2.86
N ASP A 359 -30.96 -22.35 2.43
CA ASP A 359 -30.80 -22.07 0.97
C ASP A 359 -29.69 -21.07 0.52
N GLU A 360 -28.82 -20.52 1.38
CA GLU A 360 -27.86 -19.46 0.95
C GLU A 360 -26.39 -19.91 0.81
N GLU A 361 -26.01 -21.16 1.10
CA GLU A 361 -24.60 -21.59 0.97
C GLU A 361 -24.18 -21.96 -0.48
N GLU A 362 -25.11 -22.08 -1.43
CA GLU A 362 -24.80 -22.51 -2.82
C GLU A 362 -24.88 -21.42 -3.90
N ASP A 363 -25.36 -20.20 -3.60
CA ASP A 363 -25.69 -19.19 -4.62
C ASP A 363 -24.84 -17.89 -4.58
N GLU A 364 -23.76 -17.82 -3.80
CA GLU A 364 -22.76 -16.75 -3.98
C GLU A 364 -22.02 -17.01 -5.31
N GLN A 365 -22.51 -16.39 -6.40
CA GLN A 365 -21.75 -16.28 -7.66
C GLN A 365 -20.28 -15.98 -7.34
N PRO A 366 -19.31 -16.67 -7.96
CA PRO A 366 -17.91 -16.48 -7.65
C PRO A 366 -17.54 -15.02 -7.86
N THR A 367 -17.45 -14.26 -6.77
CA THR A 367 -16.96 -12.89 -6.80
C THR A 367 -15.56 -12.97 -7.39
N LYS A 368 -15.31 -12.22 -8.47
CA LYS A 368 -13.99 -12.17 -9.10
C LYS A 368 -12.98 -11.81 -8.01
N LYS A 369 -12.13 -12.77 -7.65
CA LYS A 369 -11.13 -12.59 -6.60
C LYS A 369 -10.20 -11.46 -7.05
N VAL A 370 -10.21 -10.35 -6.33
CA VAL A 370 -9.49 -9.11 -6.71
C VAL A 370 -7.98 -9.33 -6.69
N ARG A 371 -7.50 -10.21 -5.80
CA ARG A 371 -6.06 -10.40 -5.54
C ARG A 371 -5.56 -11.85 -5.64
N LEU A 372 -6.46 -12.81 -5.88
CA LEU A 372 -6.07 -14.21 -6.10
C LEU A 372 -6.06 -14.51 -7.60
N GLY A 373 -4.86 -14.68 -8.14
CA GLY A 373 -4.63 -15.30 -9.44
C GLY A 373 -3.16 -15.68 -9.56
N MET A 374 -2.85 -16.68 -10.40
CA MET A 374 -1.46 -17.04 -10.62
C MET A 374 -0.76 -15.92 -11.40
N PRO A 375 0.46 -15.53 -11.01
CA PRO A 375 1.21 -14.58 -11.79
C PRO A 375 1.42 -15.11 -13.22
N ALA A 376 1.03 -14.31 -14.21
CA ALA A 376 1.10 -14.68 -15.61
C ALA A 376 1.78 -13.56 -16.38
N THR A 377 2.67 -13.92 -17.30
CA THR A 377 3.28 -12.95 -18.21
C THR A 377 2.41 -12.88 -19.44
N GLN A 378 1.86 -11.70 -19.71
CA GLN A 378 0.83 -11.52 -20.73
C GLN A 378 1.13 -10.26 -21.54
N TRP A 379 0.63 -10.26 -22.78
CA TRP A 379 0.48 -9.07 -23.57
C TRP A 379 -0.62 -8.21 -22.95
N ILE A 380 -0.31 -6.94 -22.70
CA ILE A 380 -1.28 -5.92 -22.32
C ILE A 380 -1.44 -5.00 -23.53
N SER A 381 -2.63 -4.98 -24.09
CA SER A 381 -2.97 -4.14 -25.25
C SER A 381 -4.05 -3.14 -24.88
N ILE A 382 -3.81 -1.88 -25.24
CA ILE A 382 -4.75 -0.77 -25.06
C ILE A 382 -5.32 -0.44 -26.43
N TYR A 383 -6.64 -0.50 -26.54
CA TYR A 383 -7.37 -0.10 -27.73
C TYR A 383 -8.07 1.22 -27.46
N SER A 384 -7.89 2.20 -28.33
CA SER A 384 -8.57 3.49 -28.24
C SER A 384 -9.42 3.71 -29.49
N ALA A 385 -10.58 4.33 -29.31
CA ALA A 385 -11.43 4.73 -30.42
C ALA A 385 -10.72 5.78 -31.27
N HIS A 386 -10.84 5.62 -32.59
CA HIS A 386 -10.27 6.56 -33.54
C HIS A 386 -11.17 6.66 -34.77
N ARG A 387 -11.08 7.78 -35.49
CA ARG A 387 -11.63 7.85 -36.86
C ARG A 387 -11.04 6.71 -37.70
N PRO A 388 -11.82 6.09 -38.60
CA PRO A 388 -11.35 4.98 -39.41
C PRO A 388 -9.97 5.26 -40.02
N MET A 389 -8.99 4.41 -39.70
CA MET A 389 -7.62 4.53 -40.16
C MET A 389 -7.03 3.18 -40.53
N LYS A 390 -6.00 3.19 -41.38
CA LYS A 390 -5.19 2.00 -41.65
C LYS A 390 -4.21 1.79 -40.48
N GLN A 391 -4.20 0.58 -39.93
CA GLN A 391 -3.22 0.12 -38.95
C GLN A 391 -2.69 -1.25 -39.37
N ARG A 392 -1.41 -1.48 -39.15
CA ARG A 392 -0.70 -2.74 -39.40
C ARG A 392 0.09 -3.10 -38.16
N TYR A 393 0.22 -4.39 -37.91
CA TYR A 393 1.07 -4.91 -36.85
C TYR A 393 1.97 -6.02 -37.38
N HIS A 394 3.16 -6.11 -36.81
CA HIS A 394 4.08 -7.24 -36.94
C HIS A 394 4.50 -7.67 -35.55
N TYR A 395 4.59 -8.97 -35.29
CA TYR A 395 5.01 -9.52 -34.01
C TYR A 395 5.89 -10.75 -34.23
N ASN A 396 6.62 -11.16 -33.20
CA ASN A 396 7.66 -12.19 -33.31
C ASN A 396 8.73 -11.82 -34.36
N VAL A 397 9.06 -10.54 -34.46
CA VAL A 397 10.03 -10.01 -35.42
C VAL A 397 11.41 -10.06 -34.79
N ALA A 398 12.34 -10.72 -35.48
CA ALA A 398 13.76 -10.70 -35.12
C ALA A 398 14.43 -9.44 -35.68
N ASP A 399 15.51 -9.00 -35.05
CA ASP A 399 16.29 -7.80 -35.38
C ASP A 399 16.53 -7.63 -36.90
N ILE A 400 17.01 -8.69 -37.55
CA ILE A 400 17.36 -8.68 -38.98
C ILE A 400 16.16 -8.45 -39.92
N ARG A 401 14.94 -8.71 -39.47
CA ARG A 401 13.71 -8.54 -40.26
C ARG A 401 12.99 -7.22 -39.99
N LEU A 402 13.41 -6.50 -38.95
CA LEU A 402 12.76 -5.27 -38.54
C LEU A 402 12.77 -4.20 -39.65
N PRO A 403 13.90 -3.92 -40.35
CA PRO A 403 13.94 -2.91 -41.40
C PRO A 403 12.96 -3.21 -42.55
N GLN A 404 12.91 -4.47 -43.01
CA GLN A 404 12.02 -4.89 -44.10
C GLN A 404 10.53 -4.62 -43.79
N HIS A 405 10.10 -4.88 -42.56
CA HIS A 405 8.72 -4.61 -42.15
C HIS A 405 8.40 -3.12 -42.06
N ILE A 406 9.37 -2.32 -41.59
CA ILE A 406 9.22 -0.87 -41.45
C ILE A 406 9.18 -0.19 -42.83
N GLU A 407 10.09 -0.54 -43.73
CA GLU A 407 10.14 -0.01 -45.10
C GLU A 407 8.81 -0.27 -45.82
N LYS A 408 8.31 -1.50 -45.77
CA LYS A 408 7.00 -1.85 -46.35
C LYS A 408 5.84 -1.08 -45.72
N GLY A 409 5.91 -0.77 -44.42
CA GLY A 409 4.91 0.07 -43.76
C GLY A 409 4.98 1.51 -44.23
N ASN A 410 6.19 2.07 -44.36
CA ASN A 410 6.43 3.43 -44.83
C ASN A 410 5.95 3.61 -46.28
N ASP A 411 6.19 2.62 -47.15
CA ASP A 411 5.70 2.62 -48.55
C ASP A 411 4.17 2.71 -48.63
N ASP A 412 3.48 2.14 -47.62
CA ASP A 412 2.02 2.20 -47.48
C ASP A 412 1.52 3.44 -46.72
N GLY A 413 2.42 4.38 -46.37
CA GLY A 413 2.11 5.59 -45.61
C GLY A 413 1.79 5.36 -44.13
N LEU A 414 2.29 4.25 -43.55
CA LEU A 414 2.11 3.91 -42.14
C LEU A 414 3.39 4.21 -41.37
N LEU A 415 3.27 4.86 -40.23
CA LEU A 415 4.40 5.18 -39.34
C LEU A 415 4.28 4.40 -38.02
N ILE A 416 5.41 4.10 -37.38
CA ILE A 416 5.44 3.36 -36.12
C ILE A 416 4.80 4.20 -35.01
N SER A 417 3.76 3.66 -34.37
CA SER A 417 3.02 4.30 -33.29
C SER A 417 3.26 3.67 -31.93
N SER A 418 3.53 2.36 -31.88
CA SER A 418 3.82 1.65 -30.64
C SER A 418 4.73 0.45 -30.87
N VAL A 419 5.59 0.15 -29.90
CA VAL A 419 6.52 -0.97 -29.95
C VAL A 419 6.56 -1.68 -28.60
N ALA A 420 6.78 -2.99 -28.63
CA ALA A 420 6.98 -3.83 -27.46
C ALA A 420 7.94 -4.99 -27.78
N SER A 421 8.43 -5.67 -26.75
CA SER A 421 9.26 -6.86 -26.89
C SER A 421 8.75 -7.99 -25.99
N CYS A 422 8.92 -9.22 -26.44
CA CYS A 422 8.75 -10.43 -25.64
C CYS A 422 9.97 -11.33 -25.83
N SER A 423 10.66 -11.67 -24.74
CA SER A 423 11.96 -12.33 -24.75
C SER A 423 13.04 -11.51 -25.47
N ASN A 424 13.14 -11.59 -26.79
CA ASN A 424 13.99 -10.73 -27.63
C ASN A 424 13.37 -10.53 -29.02
N LEU A 425 12.05 -10.65 -29.13
CA LEU A 425 11.32 -10.49 -30.37
C LEU A 425 10.42 -9.28 -30.29
N TRP A 426 10.41 -8.49 -31.37
CA TRP A 426 9.69 -7.23 -31.43
C TRP A 426 8.25 -7.43 -31.88
N ALA A 427 7.38 -6.63 -31.28
CA ALA A 427 6.08 -6.29 -31.81
C ALA A 427 6.09 -4.81 -32.21
N VAL A 428 5.71 -4.52 -33.44
CA VAL A 428 5.67 -3.17 -34.04
C VAL A 428 4.26 -2.90 -34.53
N ILE A 429 3.68 -1.81 -34.05
CA ILE A 429 2.39 -1.29 -34.50
C ILE A 429 2.66 -0.05 -35.34
N MET A 430 2.07 0.00 -36.53
CA MET A 430 2.21 1.10 -37.48
C MET A 430 0.83 1.57 -37.93
N ASP A 431 0.58 2.87 -37.97
CA ASP A 431 -0.70 3.42 -38.45
C ASP A 431 -0.55 4.75 -39.18
N ALA A 432 -1.61 5.12 -39.89
CA ALA A 432 -1.72 6.38 -40.61
C ALA A 432 -2.13 7.56 -39.70
N GLY A 433 -2.39 7.33 -38.42
CA GLY A 433 -2.97 8.30 -37.48
C GLY A 433 -1.96 9.05 -36.62
N THR A 434 -0.66 8.74 -36.73
CA THR A 434 0.38 9.31 -35.86
C THR A 434 0.53 10.83 -35.90
N GLY A 435 0.14 11.47 -37.01
CA GLY A 435 0.37 12.89 -37.27
C GLY A 435 1.86 13.28 -37.45
N CYS A 436 2.77 12.30 -37.48
CA CYS A 436 4.20 12.52 -37.65
C CYS A 436 4.54 12.73 -39.14
N THR A 437 5.57 13.53 -39.41
CA THR A 437 5.99 13.86 -40.79
C THR A 437 7.23 13.10 -41.25
N ALA A 438 8.06 12.63 -40.33
CA ALA A 438 9.22 11.78 -40.61
C ALA A 438 9.57 10.96 -39.36
N GLN A 439 10.20 9.79 -39.55
CA GLN A 439 10.68 8.94 -38.47
C GLN A 439 12.11 8.45 -38.73
N VAL A 440 12.87 8.32 -37.65
CA VAL A 440 14.14 7.60 -37.59
C VAL A 440 14.06 6.59 -36.45
N TYR A 441 14.79 5.50 -36.56
CA TYR A 441 14.83 4.48 -35.51
C TYR A 441 16.25 3.94 -35.33
N GLN A 442 16.50 3.40 -34.15
CA GLN A 442 17.72 2.66 -33.86
C GLN A 442 17.41 1.44 -33.01
N LEU A 443 17.92 0.30 -33.47
CA LEU A 443 18.12 -0.88 -32.64
C LEU A 443 19.52 -0.79 -32.03
N SER A 444 19.61 -0.80 -30.70
CA SER A 444 20.87 -0.68 -29.97
C SER A 444 21.02 -1.80 -28.95
N PRO A 445 22.21 -2.39 -28.78
CA PRO A 445 22.48 -3.33 -27.68
C PRO A 445 22.44 -2.66 -26.30
N SER A 446 22.45 -1.33 -26.24
CA SER A 446 22.35 -0.57 -24.99
C SER A 446 20.95 0.02 -24.82
N PHE A 447 20.35 -0.19 -23.65
CA PHE A 447 19.03 0.35 -23.32
C PHE A 447 19.05 1.89 -23.30
N LEU A 448 18.32 2.51 -24.23
CA LEU A 448 18.27 3.96 -24.44
C LEU A 448 19.66 4.58 -24.70
N HIS A 449 20.22 4.26 -25.86
CA HIS A 449 21.51 4.72 -26.33
C HIS A 449 21.63 6.26 -26.39
N LYS A 450 22.34 6.83 -25.41
CA LYS A 450 22.38 8.26 -25.15
C LYS A 450 22.88 9.11 -26.31
N GLU A 451 24.02 8.74 -26.90
CA GLU A 451 24.67 9.56 -27.93
C GLU A 451 23.79 9.72 -29.17
N TRP A 452 23.22 8.62 -29.65
CA TRP A 452 22.30 8.65 -30.79
C TRP A 452 21.03 9.47 -30.51
N ILE A 453 20.43 9.31 -29.32
CA ILE A 453 19.25 10.09 -28.93
C ILE A 453 19.56 11.59 -28.91
N MET A 454 20.72 11.98 -28.36
CA MET A 454 21.14 13.39 -28.32
C MET A 454 21.36 13.95 -29.72
N GLU A 455 22.02 13.20 -30.61
CA GLU A 455 22.21 13.57 -32.02
C GLU A 455 20.86 13.78 -32.74
N GLN A 456 19.87 12.91 -32.48
CA GLN A 456 18.55 13.04 -33.08
C GLN A 456 17.74 14.22 -32.50
N TRP A 457 17.89 14.53 -31.21
CA TRP A 457 17.29 15.73 -30.62
C TRP A 457 17.82 17.02 -31.27
N GLU A 458 19.12 17.11 -31.56
CA GLU A 458 19.70 18.25 -32.29
C GLU A 458 19.09 18.43 -33.69
N LYS A 459 18.63 17.33 -34.29
CA LYS A 459 17.93 17.31 -35.58
C LYS A 459 16.41 17.52 -35.47
N ASN A 460 15.90 17.85 -34.27
CA ASN A 460 14.49 18.03 -33.95
C ASN A 460 13.62 16.76 -34.11
N TYR A 461 14.21 15.58 -33.93
CA TYR A 461 13.44 14.35 -33.75
C TYR A 461 13.20 14.13 -32.26
N TYR A 462 12.01 13.67 -31.88
CA TYR A 462 11.66 13.36 -30.49
C TYR A 462 11.23 11.91 -30.33
N ILE A 463 11.58 11.26 -29.22
CA ILE A 463 11.19 9.87 -28.96
C ILE A 463 9.66 9.78 -28.90
N THR A 464 9.09 8.94 -29.76
CA THR A 464 7.63 8.69 -29.85
C THR A 464 7.26 7.26 -29.47
N ALA A 465 8.15 6.30 -29.67
CA ALA A 465 7.94 4.92 -29.26
C ALA A 465 9.28 4.30 -28.82
N VAL A 466 9.25 3.52 -27.74
CA VAL A 466 10.43 2.81 -27.25
C VAL A 466 10.03 1.48 -26.64
N ALA A 467 10.85 0.45 -26.86
CA ALA A 467 10.78 -0.83 -26.17
C ALA A 467 12.18 -1.33 -25.85
N GLY A 468 12.33 -2.06 -24.76
CA GLY A 468 13.54 -2.83 -24.45
C GLY A 468 13.26 -4.32 -24.52
N ALA A 469 14.32 -5.10 -24.72
CA ALA A 469 14.28 -6.57 -24.70
C ALA A 469 14.97 -7.11 -23.45
N ASP A 470 14.84 -8.43 -23.20
CA ASP A 470 15.39 -9.05 -21.99
C ASP A 470 16.93 -9.09 -22.01
N ASN A 471 17.53 -9.12 -23.19
CA ASN A 471 18.98 -9.04 -23.36
C ASN A 471 19.57 -7.64 -23.09
N GLY A 472 18.75 -6.65 -22.73
CA GLY A 472 19.19 -5.28 -22.46
C GLY A 472 19.23 -4.36 -23.69
N SER A 473 18.96 -4.90 -24.88
CA SER A 473 18.83 -4.08 -26.09
C SER A 473 17.57 -3.21 -26.06
N SER A 474 17.56 -2.17 -26.89
CA SER A 474 16.38 -1.32 -27.09
C SER A 474 16.14 -1.00 -28.55
N PHE A 475 14.87 -0.83 -28.87
CA PHE A 475 14.40 -0.29 -30.12
C PHE A 475 13.75 1.08 -29.84
N VAL A 476 14.37 2.14 -30.35
CA VAL A 476 13.94 3.53 -30.11
C VAL A 476 13.51 4.13 -31.44
N VAL A 477 12.31 4.71 -31.46
CA VAL A 477 11.76 5.44 -32.61
C VAL A 477 11.63 6.91 -32.23
N MET A 478 12.18 7.79 -33.06
CA MET A 478 12.10 9.23 -32.91
C MET A 478 11.47 9.87 -34.15
N SER A 479 10.57 10.83 -33.95
CA SER A 479 9.73 11.39 -35.02
C SER A 479 9.80 12.92 -35.10
N LYS A 480 9.54 13.46 -36.29
CA LYS A 480 9.24 14.88 -36.55
C LYS A 480 7.74 15.10 -36.72
N GLY A 481 7.30 16.35 -36.60
CA GLY A 481 5.89 16.72 -36.66
C GLY A 481 5.13 16.47 -35.35
N THR A 482 5.83 16.09 -34.29
CA THR A 482 5.23 15.95 -32.96
C THR A 482 4.93 17.34 -32.35
N PRO A 483 3.95 17.46 -31.44
CA PRO A 483 3.72 18.70 -30.70
C PRO A 483 4.77 18.97 -29.60
N TYR A 484 5.79 18.12 -29.48
CA TYR A 484 6.79 18.22 -28.42
C TYR A 484 7.77 19.37 -28.68
N LEU A 485 8.06 20.11 -27.61
CA LEU A 485 8.97 21.25 -27.64
C LEU A 485 10.32 20.90 -27.01
N GLN A 486 10.29 20.09 -25.94
CA GLN A 486 11.46 19.69 -25.19
C GLN A 486 11.21 18.30 -24.60
N GLN A 487 12.22 17.44 -24.59
CA GLN A 487 12.12 16.10 -24.05
C GLN A 487 13.23 15.82 -23.04
N SER A 488 12.95 14.95 -22.09
CA SER A 488 13.90 14.43 -21.11
C SER A 488 13.57 12.96 -20.86
N TYR A 489 14.58 12.12 -20.68
CA TYR A 489 14.38 10.73 -20.30
C TYR A 489 15.23 10.35 -19.08
N LYS A 490 14.80 9.30 -18.38
CA LYS A 490 15.52 8.70 -17.27
C LYS A 490 15.50 7.18 -17.35
N VAL A 491 16.67 6.57 -17.16
CA VAL A 491 16.82 5.13 -16.92
C VAL A 491 17.01 4.90 -15.42
N SER A 492 16.32 3.92 -14.84
CA SER A 492 16.41 3.60 -13.41
C SER A 492 16.09 2.14 -13.12
N ASP A 493 16.71 1.56 -12.09
CA ASP A 493 16.42 0.18 -11.65
C ASP A 493 15.10 0.05 -10.86
N SER A 494 14.43 1.16 -10.58
CA SER A 494 13.10 1.21 -9.95
C SER A 494 12.23 2.27 -10.62
N PHE A 495 10.91 2.15 -10.50
CA PHE A 495 10.00 3.12 -11.11
C PHE A 495 10.24 4.54 -10.55
N PRO A 496 10.69 5.51 -11.35
CA PRO A 496 11.28 6.75 -10.83
C PRO A 496 10.22 7.84 -10.53
N PHE A 497 9.20 7.51 -9.73
CA PHE A 497 8.04 8.40 -9.48
C PHE A 497 8.42 9.78 -8.95
N LYS A 498 9.39 9.88 -8.02
CA LYS A 498 9.87 11.18 -7.50
C LYS A 498 10.39 12.11 -8.60
N TRP A 499 11.07 11.53 -9.60
CA TRP A 499 11.56 12.30 -10.75
C TRP A 499 10.41 12.70 -11.68
N ILE A 500 9.45 11.80 -11.93
CA ILE A 500 8.24 12.08 -12.71
C ILE A 500 7.45 13.23 -12.06
N ASN A 501 7.21 13.18 -10.75
CA ASN A 501 6.48 14.19 -10.01
C ASN A 501 7.22 15.56 -9.99
N LYS A 502 8.55 15.56 -9.96
CA LYS A 502 9.34 16.79 -10.18
C LYS A 502 9.11 17.33 -11.60
N LYS A 503 9.14 16.47 -12.62
CA LYS A 503 8.98 16.84 -14.03
C LYS A 503 7.57 17.32 -14.38
N TRP A 504 6.52 16.76 -13.77
CA TRP A 504 5.14 17.29 -13.90
C TRP A 504 5.05 18.75 -13.46
N ARG A 505 5.68 19.12 -12.32
CA ARG A 505 5.75 20.52 -11.86
C ARG A 505 6.54 21.45 -12.80
N GLU A 506 7.44 20.90 -13.61
CA GLU A 506 8.19 21.62 -14.65
C GLU A 506 7.41 21.68 -15.99
N GLY A 507 6.18 21.14 -16.05
CA GLY A 507 5.32 21.12 -17.24
C GLY A 507 5.67 20.04 -18.27
N PHE A 508 6.44 19.03 -17.89
CA PHE A 508 6.68 17.83 -18.70
C PHE A 508 5.64 16.77 -18.36
N TYR A 509 5.21 15.99 -19.35
CA TYR A 509 4.33 14.83 -19.15
C TYR A 509 5.00 13.57 -19.69
N VAL A 510 4.74 12.40 -19.08
CA VAL A 510 5.20 11.11 -19.61
C VAL A 510 4.51 10.86 -20.93
N THR A 511 5.29 10.61 -21.98
CA THR A 511 4.80 10.36 -23.34
C THR A 511 5.19 8.98 -23.86
N SER A 512 6.20 8.34 -23.27
CA SER A 512 6.58 6.98 -23.61
C SER A 512 7.29 6.32 -22.43
N MET A 513 7.13 5.01 -22.30
CA MET A 513 7.78 4.21 -21.29
C MET A 513 8.22 2.88 -21.90
N ALA A 514 9.35 2.37 -21.42
CA ALA A 514 9.85 1.05 -21.77
C ALA A 514 10.54 0.40 -20.58
N THR A 515 10.75 -0.90 -20.70
CA THR A 515 11.53 -1.69 -19.75
C THR A 515 12.54 -2.55 -20.50
N ALA A 516 13.66 -2.86 -19.85
CA ALA A 516 14.62 -3.86 -20.29
C ALA A 516 15.09 -4.63 -19.05
N GLY A 517 14.66 -5.88 -18.92
CA GLY A 517 14.79 -6.64 -17.67
C GLY A 517 14.07 -5.93 -16.51
N SER A 518 14.82 -5.50 -15.49
CA SER A 518 14.30 -4.75 -14.34
C SER A 518 14.38 -3.22 -14.49
N LYS A 519 15.06 -2.72 -15.53
CA LYS A 519 15.26 -1.29 -15.73
C LYS A 519 14.03 -0.65 -16.35
N TRP A 520 13.71 0.54 -15.87
CA TRP A 520 12.68 1.43 -16.39
C TRP A 520 13.31 2.53 -17.23
N GLY A 521 12.77 2.76 -18.42
CA GLY A 521 13.06 3.92 -19.25
C GLY A 521 11.81 4.80 -19.34
N ILE A 522 11.86 6.00 -18.76
CA ILE A 522 10.73 6.94 -18.77
C ILE A 522 11.09 8.14 -19.63
N VAL A 523 10.25 8.44 -20.61
CA VAL A 523 10.41 9.58 -21.52
C VAL A 523 9.30 10.59 -21.21
N MET A 524 9.69 11.84 -20.97
CA MET A 524 8.76 12.93 -20.70
C MET A 524 8.98 14.11 -21.63
N SER A 525 7.90 14.72 -22.09
CA SER A 525 7.94 15.82 -23.07
C SER A 525 7.12 17.02 -22.62
N ARG A 526 7.62 18.24 -22.88
CA ARG A 526 6.84 19.49 -22.85
C ARG A 526 6.12 19.68 -24.19
N GLY A 527 4.98 20.34 -24.16
CA GLY A 527 4.14 20.51 -25.36
C GLY A 527 3.20 19.32 -25.64
N ALA A 528 3.31 18.25 -24.85
CA ALA A 528 2.30 17.19 -24.84
C ALA A 528 0.93 17.80 -24.53
N ALA A 529 -0.10 17.39 -25.29
CA ALA A 529 -1.44 17.97 -25.22
C ALA A 529 -2.26 17.46 -24.03
N PHE A 530 -1.64 17.35 -22.85
CA PHE A 530 -2.29 16.92 -21.61
C PHE A 530 -2.48 18.09 -20.65
N SER A 531 -3.60 18.09 -19.92
CA SER A 531 -3.85 19.01 -18.81
C SER A 531 -3.40 18.40 -17.50
N ASP A 532 -3.59 17.10 -17.34
CA ASP A 532 -3.26 16.36 -16.12
C ASP A 532 -2.81 14.92 -16.42
N GLN A 533 -2.06 14.31 -15.50
CA GLN A 533 -1.54 12.96 -15.63
C GLN A 533 -1.29 12.29 -14.27
N VAL A 534 -1.62 11.01 -14.20
CA VAL A 534 -1.46 10.16 -13.01
C VAL A 534 -0.80 8.83 -13.38
N VAL A 535 -0.38 8.08 -12.36
CA VAL A 535 0.17 6.73 -12.52
C VAL A 535 -0.65 5.72 -11.72
N GLU A 536 -0.88 4.56 -12.31
CA GLU A 536 -1.25 3.34 -11.58
C GLU A 536 -0.07 2.36 -11.65
N LEU A 537 0.53 2.06 -10.50
CA LEU A 537 1.65 1.13 -10.35
C LEU A 537 1.22 -0.05 -9.49
N ASP A 538 1.40 -1.27 -9.99
CA ASP A 538 1.00 -2.48 -9.26
C ASP A 538 1.93 -3.66 -9.62
N PHE A 539 2.01 -4.65 -8.73
CA PHE A 539 2.63 -5.95 -9.01
C PHE A 539 1.74 -6.84 -9.88
N LEU A 540 0.46 -6.47 -10.01
CA LEU A 540 -0.59 -7.10 -10.80
C LEU A 540 -1.17 -6.10 -11.81
N TYR A 541 -2.33 -6.40 -12.39
CA TYR A 541 -3.06 -5.47 -13.23
C TYR A 541 -3.99 -4.58 -12.37
N PRO A 542 -3.82 -3.24 -12.34
CA PRO A 542 -4.54 -2.36 -11.44
C PRO A 542 -5.95 -2.01 -11.95
N SER A 543 -6.82 -3.01 -12.09
CA SER A 543 -8.17 -2.82 -12.66
C SER A 543 -9.00 -1.78 -11.92
N GLU A 544 -9.06 -1.84 -10.58
CA GLU A 544 -9.81 -0.88 -9.76
C GLU A 544 -9.35 0.56 -10.01
N GLY A 545 -8.03 0.79 -10.01
CA GLY A 545 -7.45 2.11 -10.25
C GLY A 545 -7.79 2.61 -11.65
N ILE A 546 -7.59 1.78 -12.68
CA ILE A 546 -7.88 2.14 -14.08
C ILE A 546 -9.35 2.57 -14.24
N HIS A 547 -10.31 1.79 -13.74
CA HIS A 547 -11.74 2.13 -13.86
C HIS A 547 -12.09 3.44 -13.16
N ARG A 548 -11.61 3.65 -11.92
CA ARG A 548 -11.84 4.90 -11.19
C ARG A 548 -11.24 6.10 -11.93
N ARG A 549 -10.09 5.94 -12.58
CA ARG A 549 -9.48 7.02 -13.38
C ARG A 549 -10.26 7.26 -14.69
N TRP A 550 -10.78 6.21 -15.34
CA TRP A 550 -11.65 6.36 -16.51
C TRP A 550 -12.92 7.14 -16.21
N ASP A 551 -13.56 6.85 -15.07
CA ASP A 551 -14.76 7.56 -14.60
C ASP A 551 -14.49 9.06 -14.34
N ASN A 552 -13.23 9.41 -14.06
CA ASN A 552 -12.76 10.79 -13.85
C ASN A 552 -12.11 11.41 -15.10
N GLY A 553 -12.35 10.85 -16.29
CA GLY A 553 -11.92 11.44 -17.57
C GLY A 553 -10.44 11.22 -17.95
N TYR A 554 -9.68 10.44 -17.19
CA TYR A 554 -8.34 10.04 -17.60
C TYR A 554 -8.41 8.90 -18.61
N ARG A 555 -7.40 8.78 -19.48
CA ARG A 555 -7.22 7.63 -20.38
C ARG A 555 -5.78 7.16 -20.37
N ILE A 556 -5.57 5.86 -20.52
CA ILE A 556 -4.23 5.26 -20.57
C ILE A 556 -3.51 5.78 -21.82
N THR A 557 -2.36 6.42 -21.63
CA THR A 557 -1.54 6.99 -22.71
C THR A 557 -0.17 6.35 -22.84
N SER A 558 0.30 5.64 -21.80
CA SER A 558 1.55 4.87 -21.89
C SER A 558 1.52 3.73 -20.89
N ILE A 559 2.05 2.57 -21.28
CA ILE A 559 2.19 1.40 -20.43
C ILE A 559 3.59 0.81 -20.57
N ALA A 560 4.10 0.28 -19.47
CA ALA A 560 5.33 -0.52 -19.46
C ALA A 560 5.29 -1.47 -18.27
N ALA A 561 5.93 -2.62 -18.40
CA ALA A 561 5.94 -3.63 -17.36
C ALA A 561 7.30 -4.31 -17.26
N THR A 562 7.72 -4.56 -16.03
CA THR A 562 8.84 -5.45 -15.71
C THR A 562 8.28 -6.84 -15.38
N TRP A 563 9.16 -7.76 -15.00
CA TRP A 563 8.78 -9.03 -14.40
C TRP A 563 8.16 -8.91 -13.00
N ASP A 564 8.16 -7.73 -12.40
CA ASP A 564 7.67 -7.51 -11.03
C ASP A 564 6.50 -6.55 -10.94
N GLN A 565 6.48 -5.50 -11.77
CA GLN A 565 5.47 -4.44 -11.72
C GLN A 565 5.03 -4.00 -13.11
N ALA A 566 3.76 -3.64 -13.23
CA ALA A 566 3.19 -2.93 -14.37
C ALA A 566 2.90 -1.48 -13.98
N ALA A 567 3.24 -0.54 -14.86
CA ALA A 567 2.95 0.87 -14.72
C ALA A 567 2.05 1.33 -15.86
N PHE A 568 0.96 2.00 -15.50
CA PHE A 568 0.02 2.64 -16.40
C PHE A 568 0.07 4.13 -16.15
N VAL A 569 0.38 4.90 -17.19
CA VAL A 569 0.24 6.35 -17.15
C VAL A 569 -1.10 6.69 -17.79
N LEU A 570 -1.93 7.42 -17.04
CA LEU A 570 -3.22 7.90 -17.51
C LEU A 570 -3.22 9.42 -17.56
N SER A 571 -3.73 9.99 -18.64
CA SER A 571 -3.70 11.43 -18.88
C SER A 571 -5.08 11.97 -19.24
N VAL A 572 -5.34 13.22 -18.88
CA VAL A 572 -6.48 14.00 -19.36
C VAL A 572 -6.00 14.87 -20.53
N PRO A 573 -6.56 14.73 -21.73
CA PRO A 573 -6.19 15.57 -22.87
C PRO A 573 -6.72 17.00 -22.70
N ARG A 574 -5.95 18.01 -23.14
CA ARG A 574 -6.36 19.43 -23.11
C ARG A 574 -7.58 19.72 -23.97
N ARG A 575 -7.76 18.94 -25.04
CA ARG A 575 -8.93 18.99 -25.91
C ARG A 575 -9.66 17.68 -25.76
N LYS A 576 -10.93 17.74 -25.35
CA LYS A 576 -11.76 16.53 -25.25
C LYS A 576 -11.89 15.87 -26.62
N PRO A 577 -11.54 14.57 -26.74
CA PRO A 577 -11.81 13.79 -27.95
C PRO A 577 -13.30 13.76 -28.26
N THR A 578 -13.66 13.54 -29.52
CA THR A 578 -15.05 13.27 -29.91
C THR A 578 -15.56 11.93 -29.40
N ASP A 579 -14.67 10.94 -29.27
CA ASP A 579 -14.95 9.63 -28.70
C ASP A 579 -13.81 9.29 -27.73
N GLU A 580 -14.18 8.96 -26.49
CA GLU A 580 -13.24 8.64 -25.43
C GLU A 580 -13.23 7.13 -25.12
N THR A 581 -13.85 6.29 -25.95
CA THR A 581 -13.90 4.85 -25.70
C THR A 581 -12.49 4.26 -25.72
N GLN A 582 -12.14 3.57 -24.63
CA GLN A 582 -10.88 2.87 -24.47
C GLN A 582 -11.12 1.52 -23.83
N GLU A 583 -10.42 0.50 -24.32
CA GLU A 583 -10.48 -0.85 -23.79
C GLU A 583 -9.08 -1.40 -23.52
N THR A 584 -8.99 -2.28 -22.53
CA THR A 584 -7.76 -2.99 -22.18
C THR A 584 -7.97 -4.47 -22.35
N LEU A 585 -7.02 -5.16 -22.97
CA LEU A 585 -7.06 -6.61 -23.15
C LEU A 585 -5.74 -7.24 -22.71
N ARG A 586 -5.84 -8.34 -21.96
CA ARG A 586 -4.72 -9.16 -21.49
C ARG A 586 -4.77 -10.54 -22.12
N THR A 587 -3.70 -10.97 -22.79
CA THR A 587 -3.64 -12.27 -23.49
C THR A 587 -2.28 -12.94 -23.31
N SER A 588 -2.26 -14.26 -23.21
CA SER A 588 -1.00 -15.04 -23.12
C SER A 588 -0.19 -14.99 -24.43
N ALA A 589 -0.87 -14.93 -25.57
CA ALA A 589 -0.26 -14.74 -26.89
C ALA A 589 -0.56 -13.33 -27.43
N PHE A 590 0.16 -12.91 -28.47
CA PHE A 590 -0.12 -11.65 -29.15
C PHE A 590 -1.58 -11.64 -29.67
N PRO A 591 -2.36 -10.56 -29.47
CA PRO A 591 -3.82 -10.58 -29.60
C PRO A 591 -4.35 -10.51 -31.06
N SER A 592 -3.72 -11.19 -32.02
CA SER A 592 -3.99 -11.05 -33.46
C SER A 592 -5.46 -11.20 -33.87
N ASN A 593 -6.18 -12.16 -33.30
CA ASN A 593 -7.60 -12.38 -33.57
C ASN A 593 -8.47 -11.21 -33.07
N HIS A 594 -8.15 -10.69 -31.89
CA HIS A 594 -8.88 -9.57 -31.29
C HIS A 594 -8.62 -8.28 -32.05
N VAL A 595 -7.41 -8.05 -32.55
CA VAL A 595 -7.10 -6.83 -33.33
C VAL A 595 -8.08 -6.64 -34.48
N LYS A 596 -8.38 -7.69 -35.25
CA LYS A 596 -9.31 -7.62 -36.37
C LYS A 596 -10.75 -7.32 -35.92
N GLU A 597 -11.19 -7.91 -34.80
CA GLU A 597 -12.50 -7.64 -34.19
C GLU A 597 -12.59 -6.19 -33.67
N LYS A 598 -11.50 -5.64 -33.13
CA LYS A 598 -11.47 -4.26 -32.63
C LYS A 598 -11.48 -3.25 -33.78
N TRP A 599 -10.79 -3.53 -34.88
CA TRP A 599 -10.83 -2.68 -36.07
C TRP A 599 -12.25 -2.51 -36.65
N SER A 600 -13.08 -3.56 -36.63
CA SER A 600 -14.48 -3.44 -37.10
C SER A 600 -15.34 -2.53 -36.21
N LYS A 601 -14.88 -2.24 -35.00
CA LYS A 601 -15.49 -1.32 -34.02
C LYS A 601 -14.77 0.04 -33.97
N ASN A 602 -13.87 0.34 -34.91
CA ASN A 602 -13.00 1.54 -34.92
C ASN A 602 -12.13 1.69 -33.66
N LEU A 603 -11.78 0.56 -33.04
CA LEU A 603 -10.85 0.47 -31.92
C LEU A 603 -9.48 0.01 -32.41
N TYR A 604 -8.45 0.81 -32.16
CA TYR A 604 -7.09 0.57 -32.67
C TYR A 604 -6.09 0.47 -31.52
N ILE A 605 -5.04 -0.33 -31.69
CA ILE A 605 -3.99 -0.43 -30.66
C ILE A 605 -3.32 0.94 -30.54
N SER A 606 -3.39 1.54 -29.35
CA SER A 606 -2.73 2.81 -29.04
C SER A 606 -1.49 2.62 -28.16
N SER A 607 -1.43 1.52 -27.41
CA SER A 607 -0.26 1.16 -26.62
C SER A 607 -0.23 -0.34 -26.38
N ILE A 608 0.96 -0.92 -26.32
CA ILE A 608 1.15 -2.34 -26.06
C ILE A 608 2.42 -2.57 -25.25
N CYS A 609 2.38 -3.51 -24.31
CA CYS A 609 3.58 -4.02 -23.66
C CYS A 609 3.42 -5.50 -23.32
N TYR A 610 4.51 -6.14 -22.92
CA TYR A 610 4.53 -7.50 -22.41
C TYR A 610 5.21 -7.51 -21.06
N GLY A 611 4.61 -8.18 -20.07
CA GLY A 611 5.18 -8.26 -18.73
C GLY A 611 4.27 -8.98 -17.77
N ARG A 612 4.62 -8.92 -16.48
CA ARG A 612 3.86 -9.64 -15.45
C ARG A 612 2.52 -8.98 -15.20
N THR A 613 1.50 -9.82 -15.18
CA THR A 613 0.10 -9.54 -14.86
C THR A 613 -0.44 -10.70 -14.01
N VAL A 614 -1.75 -10.78 -13.84
CA VAL A 614 -2.44 -11.86 -13.13
C VAL A 614 -3.57 -12.39 -14.00
N SER A 615 -3.62 -13.72 -14.18
CA SER A 615 -4.75 -14.42 -14.80
C SER A 615 -6.02 -14.31 -13.97
#